data_AF-A0A7J3J3V4-F1
#
_entry.id   AF-A0A7J3J3V4-F1
#
_cell.length_a   1.000
_cell.length_b   1.000
_cell.length_c   1.000
_cell.angle_alpha   90.00
_cell.angle_beta   90.00
_cell.angle_gamma   90.00
#
_symmetry.space_group_name_H-M   'P 1'
#
loop_
_entity.id
_entity.type
_entity.pdbx_description
1 polymer ?
#
loop_
_entity_poly.entity_id
_entity_poly.type
_entity_poly.pdbx_seq_one_letter_code
_entity_poly.pdbx_strand_id
1 'polypeptide(L)'
;MKLAVFDAKCFFAHFRKHFSTTSSLSYPFPPRTTIAGMMAAILGYDRDAYYPIFSSEKCRIALQIRTPIRRITSTVNYLMTDKPVT
;
A
#
# COMPACT_ATOMS: atom_id res chain seq x y z
N MET A 1 25.93 -8.17 -6.43
CA MET A 1 24.63 -7.60 -5.98
C MET A 1 23.53 -8.29 -6.77
N LYS A 2 22.49 -8.83 -6.11
CA LYS A 2 21.33 -9.44 -6.81
C LYS A 2 20.17 -8.44 -6.84
N LEU A 3 19.52 -8.29 -7.98
CA LEU A 3 18.42 -7.35 -8.20
C LEU A 3 17.24 -8.09 -8.80
N ALA A 4 16.04 -7.85 -8.26
CA ALA A 4 14.78 -8.29 -8.85
C ALA A 4 13.99 -7.04 -9.26
N VAL A 5 13.53 -7.01 -10.51
CA VAL A 5 12.75 -5.91 -11.08
C VAL A 5 11.44 -6.48 -11.60
N PHE A 6 10.34 -5.84 -11.24
CA PHE A 6 9.00 -6.21 -11.67
C PHE A 6 8.14 -4.95 -11.76
N ASP A 7 7.15 -4.98 -12.64
CA ASP A 7 6.15 -3.94 -12.75
C ASP A 7 4.85 -4.40 -12.06
N ALA A 8 4.18 -3.50 -11.35
CA ALA A 8 2.88 -3.74 -10.75
C ALA A 8 1.85 -2.79 -11.37
N LYS A 9 0.71 -3.33 -11.81
CA LYS A 9 -0.37 -2.57 -12.46
C LYS A 9 -1.71 -2.91 -11.82
N CYS A 10 -2.55 -1.89 -11.65
CA CYS A 10 -3.91 -2.03 -11.13
C CYS A 10 -4.81 -0.95 -11.75
N PHE A 11 -6.13 -1.12 -11.64
CA PHE A 11 -7.09 -0.10 -12.05
C PHE A 11 -7.17 1.05 -11.03
N PHE A 12 -7.10 0.72 -9.74
CA PHE A 12 -7.12 1.66 -8.63
C PHE A 12 -6.17 1.20 -7.52
N ALA A 13 -5.57 2.16 -6.82
CA ALA A 13 -4.77 1.93 -5.62
C ALA A 13 -5.08 2.98 -4.57
N HIS A 14 -5.12 2.57 -3.30
CA HIS A 14 -5.33 3.46 -2.16
C HIS A 14 -4.26 3.21 -1.10
N PHE A 15 -3.37 4.19 -0.93
CA PHE A 15 -2.28 4.18 0.03
C PHE A 15 -2.60 5.16 1.17
N ARG A 16 -3.27 4.68 2.22
CA ARG A 16 -3.81 5.53 3.30
C ARG A 16 -2.73 6.42 3.93
N LYS A 17 -3.01 7.73 4.01
CA LYS A 17 -2.22 8.67 4.81
C LYS A 17 -2.56 8.55 6.31
N HIS A 18 -1.55 8.50 7.16
CA HIS A 18 -1.72 8.28 8.61
C HIS A 18 -2.40 9.45 9.35
N PHE A 19 -2.35 10.67 8.81
CA PHE A 19 -2.78 11.89 9.50
C PHE A 19 -4.20 12.38 9.15
N SER A 20 -5.03 11.59 8.48
CA SER A 20 -6.42 11.96 8.20
C SER A 20 -7.40 11.00 8.84
N THR A 21 -8.15 11.50 9.82
CA THR A 21 -9.16 10.77 10.58
C THR A 21 -10.48 10.62 9.82
N THR A 22 -10.84 11.60 8.99
CA THR A 22 -12.17 11.62 8.34
C THR A 22 -12.10 11.49 6.82
N SER A 23 -10.98 11.85 6.18
CA SER A 23 -10.83 11.78 4.72
C SER A 23 -9.96 10.60 4.30
N SER A 24 -10.43 9.81 3.33
CA SER A 24 -9.66 8.73 2.69
C SER A 24 -8.62 9.30 1.72
N LEU A 25 -7.61 9.96 2.29
CA LEU A 25 -6.50 10.50 1.51
C LEU A 25 -5.48 9.42 1.19
N SER A 26 -5.13 9.33 -0.09
CA SER A 26 -4.09 8.43 -0.60
C SER A 26 -2.77 9.15 -0.88
N TYR A 27 -1.65 8.52 -0.59
CA TYR A 27 -0.36 8.86 -1.19
C TYR A 27 -0.40 8.61 -2.72
N PRO A 28 0.40 9.34 -3.51
CA PRO A 28 0.49 9.12 -4.96
C PRO A 28 1.20 7.83 -5.38
N PHE A 29 2.01 7.27 -4.49
CA PHE A 29 2.80 6.07 -4.73
C PHE A 29 2.83 5.22 -3.46
N PRO A 30 3.06 3.89 -3.57
CA PRO A 30 3.13 3.03 -2.41
C PRO A 30 4.34 3.42 -1.54
N PRO A 31 4.15 3.66 -0.22
CA PRO A 31 5.27 3.83 0.68
C PRO A 31 6.05 2.52 0.81
N ARG A 32 7.28 2.60 1.33
CA ARG A 32 8.17 1.45 1.52
C ARG A 32 7.48 0.27 2.22
N THR A 33 6.75 0.57 3.29
CA THR A 33 6.04 -0.43 4.10
C THR A 33 4.97 -1.17 3.30
N THR A 34 4.27 -0.48 2.41
CA THR A 34 3.31 -1.10 1.48
C THR A 34 4.01 -2.02 0.50
N ILE A 35 5.14 -1.61 -0.09
CA ILE A 35 5.88 -2.47 -1.02
C ILE A 35 6.40 -3.73 -0.30
N ALA A 36 6.93 -3.58 0.91
CA ALA A 36 7.38 -4.70 1.73
C ALA A 36 6.21 -5.66 2.06
N GLY A 37 5.05 -5.12 2.44
CA GLY A 37 3.84 -5.91 2.68
C GLY A 37 3.32 -6.63 1.44
N MET A 38 3.35 -5.98 0.27
CA MET A 38 3.02 -6.61 -1.02
C MET A 38 3.95 -7.78 -1.32
N MET A 39 5.25 -7.60 -1.12
CA MET A 39 6.25 -8.66 -1.32
C MET A 39 6.06 -9.81 -0.33
N ALA A 40 5.81 -9.50 0.94
CA ALA A 40 5.52 -10.49 1.97
C ALA A 40 4.28 -11.32 1.64
N ALA A 41 3.21 -10.67 1.15
CA ALA A 41 2.00 -11.36 0.72
C ALA A 41 2.25 -12.30 -0.48
N ILE A 42 3.03 -11.86 -1.46
CA ILE A 42 3.41 -12.70 -2.62
C ILE A 42 4.24 -13.92 -2.17
N LEU A 43 5.12 -13.74 -1.18
CA LEU A 43 5.97 -14.81 -0.64
C LEU A 43 5.26 -15.70 0.40
N GLY A 44 4.04 -15.35 0.81
CA GLY A 44 3.28 -16.09 1.81
C GLY A 44 3.79 -15.92 3.24
N TYR A 45 4.37 -14.77 3.58
CA TYR A 45 4.81 -14.50 4.95
C TYR A 45 3.68 -14.01 5.86
N ASP A 46 3.73 -14.42 7.12
CA ASP A 46 2.84 -13.92 8.17
C ASP A 46 3.10 -12.44 8.48
N ARG A 47 2.04 -11.76 8.95
CA ARG A 47 1.99 -10.29 9.16
C ARG A 47 3.19 -9.71 9.91
N ASP A 48 3.69 -10.41 10.92
CA ASP A 48 4.73 -9.88 11.81
C ASP A 48 6.12 -10.50 11.56
N ALA A 49 6.20 -11.49 10.67
CA ALA A 49 7.44 -12.23 10.41
C ALA A 49 8.39 -11.51 9.42
N TYR A 50 7.87 -10.61 8.58
CA TYR A 50 8.63 -10.10 7.43
C TYR A 50 9.41 -8.79 7.68
N TYR A 51 9.16 -8.08 8.78
CA TYR A 51 9.85 -6.81 9.06
C TYR A 51 11.39 -6.94 9.13
N PRO A 52 11.97 -7.97 9.77
CA PRO A 52 13.42 -8.13 9.82
C PRO A 52 14.05 -8.54 8.49
N ILE A 53 13.25 -9.10 7.57
CA ILE A 53 13.69 -9.53 6.23
C ILE A 53 13.74 -8.32 5.29
N PHE A 54 12.67 -7.51 5.32
CA PHE A 54 12.57 -6.28 4.55
C PHE A 54 13.03 -5.05 5.34
N SER A 55 14.01 -5.19 6.24
CA SER A 55 14.65 -4.04 6.87
C SER A 55 15.45 -3.24 5.83
N SER A 56 15.61 -1.93 6.03
CA SER A 56 16.35 -1.06 5.10
C SER A 56 17.82 -1.46 4.94
N GLU A 57 18.37 -2.13 5.96
CA GLU A 57 19.74 -2.64 5.97
C GLU A 57 19.91 -3.87 5.07
N LYS A 58 18.91 -4.77 5.06
CA LYS A 58 18.98 -6.03 4.30
C LYS A 58 18.39 -5.94 2.90
N CYS A 59 17.31 -5.18 2.74
CA CYS A 59 16.57 -5.08 1.49
C CYS A 59 16.33 -3.62 1.10
N ARG A 60 17.07 -3.15 0.10
CA ARG A 60 16.87 -1.85 -0.53
C ARG A 60 15.75 -1.94 -1.56
N ILE A 61 14.79 -1.04 -1.45
CA ILE A 61 13.65 -0.96 -2.38
C ILE A 61 13.71 0.39 -3.10
N ALA A 62 13.61 0.34 -4.42
CA ALA A 62 13.44 1.51 -5.27
C ALA A 62 12.10 1.41 -6.01
N LEU A 63 11.54 2.56 -6.37
CA LEU A 63 10.28 2.65 -7.10
C LEU A 63 10.44 3.59 -8.28
N GLN A 64 9.94 3.18 -9.44
CA GLN A 64 9.84 4.02 -10.63
C GLN A 64 8.37 4.18 -11.01
N ILE A 65 7.92 5.43 -11.17
CA ILE A 65 6.59 5.74 -11.69
C ILE A 65 6.64 5.59 -13.21
N ARG A 66 5.94 4.59 -13.76
CA ARG A 66 5.91 4.29 -15.21
C ARG A 66 4.93 5.18 -15.98
N THR A 67 3.86 5.62 -15.33
CA THR A 67 2.77 6.39 -15.95
C THR A 67 2.43 7.61 -15.10
N PRO A 68 1.95 8.71 -15.70
CA PRO A 68 1.53 9.90 -14.94
C PRO A 68 0.48 9.53 -13.89
N ILE A 69 0.64 10.04 -12.67
CA ILE A 69 -0.26 9.74 -11.57
C ILE A 69 -1.57 10.52 -11.76
N ARG A 70 -2.69 9.78 -11.83
CA ARG A 70 -4.03 10.34 -11.79
C ARG A 70 -4.64 10.10 -10.40
N ARG A 71 -5.18 11.14 -9.77
CA ARG A 71 -5.94 11.03 -8.52
C ARG A 71 -7.43 11.17 -8.80
N ILE A 72 -8.23 10.36 -8.11
CA ILE A 72 -9.69 10.42 -8.11
C ILE A 72 -10.11 10.54 -6.65
N THR A 73 -10.89 11.57 -6.34
CA THR A 73 -11.51 11.76 -5.04
C THR A 73 -12.99 11.51 -5.21
N SER A 74 -13.50 10.53 -4.47
CA SER A 74 -14.92 10.19 -4.44
C SER A 74 -15.44 10.38 -3.04
N THR A 75 -16.60 11.02 -2.92
CA THR A 75 -17.32 11.09 -1.66
C THR A 75 -17.90 9.71 -1.38
N VAL A 76 -17.46 9.10 -0.28
CA VAL A 76 -17.96 7.80 0.18
C VAL A 76 -18.92 8.04 1.35
N ASN A 77 -20.07 7.36 1.34
CA ASN A 77 -20.96 7.32 2.50
C ASN A 77 -20.57 6.11 3.34
N TYR A 78 -20.09 6.33 4.56
CA TYR A 78 -19.72 5.24 5.46
C TYR A 78 -20.99 4.60 6.01
N LEU A 79 -21.19 3.31 5.73
CA LEU A 79 -22.27 2.54 6.32
C LEU A 79 -21.85 2.14 7.75
N MET A 80 -22.64 2.55 8.74
CA MET A 80 -22.45 2.14 10.13
C MET A 80 -23.04 0.73 10.30
N THR A 81 -22.21 -0.30 10.12
CA THR A 81 -22.64 -1.71 10.27
C THR A 81 -22.69 -2.21 11.71
N ASP A 82 -22.27 -1.39 12.67
CA ASP A 82 -22.25 -1.77 14.10
C ASP A 82 -23.67 -1.82 14.73
N LYS A 83 -24.69 -1.31 14.02
CA LYS A 83 -26.09 -1.35 14.46
C LYS A 83 -26.97 -1.89 13.33
N PRO A 84 -27.88 -2.84 13.60
CA PRO A 84 -28.88 -3.23 12.62
C PRO A 84 -29.77 -2.04 12.28
N VAL A 85 -30.11 -1.90 10.99
CA VAL A 85 -31.06 -0.91 10.51
C VAL A 85 -32.45 -1.38 10.94
N THR A 86 -32.89 -0.94 12.12
CA THR A 86 -34.28 -1.08 12.59
C THR A 86 -35.22 -0.20 11.80
#